data_AF-A0A9J6GD59-F1
#
_entry.id   AF-A0A9J6GD59-F1
#
_cell.length_a   1.000
_cell.length_b   1.000
_cell.length_c   1.000
_cell.angle_alpha   90.00
_cell.angle_beta   90.00
_cell.angle_gamma   90.00
#
_symmetry.space_group_name_H-M   'P 1'
#
loop_
_entity.id
_entity.type
_entity.pdbx_description
1 polymer ?
#
loop_
_entity_poly.entity_id
_entity_poly.type
_entity_poly.pdbx_seq_one_letter_code
_entity_poly.pdbx_strand_id
1 'polypeptide(L)' 'MGPDVGFVSAADFATLDETEFQECTVVDPKNTLMAVTYTSGSTGLPKGAEISHYNFVACFYMTR' A
#
# COMPACT_ATOMS: atom_id res chain seq x y z
N MET A 1 -2.76 12.58 -10.25
CA MET A 1 -3.94 11.69 -10.27
C MET A 1 -5.04 12.49 -9.59
N GLY A 2 -6.04 12.97 -10.33
CA GLY A 2 -7.13 13.75 -9.76
C GLY A 2 -8.09 12.86 -8.95
N PRO A 3 -9.11 13.45 -8.29
CA PRO A 3 -10.16 12.67 -7.66
C PRO A 3 -10.94 11.93 -8.76
N ASP A 4 -10.75 10.62 -8.84
CA ASP A 4 -11.53 9.73 -9.70
C ASP A 4 -12.57 9.00 -8.84
N VAL A 5 -13.74 8.74 -9.39
CA VAL A 5 -14.87 8.19 -8.62
C VAL A 5 -14.50 6.79 -8.12
N GLY A 6 -14.59 6.57 -6.80
CA GLY A 6 -14.24 5.30 -6.17
C GLY A 6 -12.80 5.20 -5.67
N PHE A 7 -11.99 6.24 -5.85
CA PHE A 7 -10.64 6.32 -5.28
C PHE A 7 -10.58 7.37 -4.17
N VAL A 8 -9.84 7.03 -3.11
CA VAL A 8 -9.54 7.94 -1.99
C VAL A 8 -8.06 8.30 -2.05
N SER A 9 -7.74 9.58 -1.88
CA SER A 9 -6.35 10.01 -1.84
C SER A 9 -5.73 9.56 -0.52
N ALA A 10 -4.56 8.92 -0.57
CA ALA A 10 -3.83 8.57 0.65
C ALA A 10 -3.42 9.81 1.47
N ALA A 11 -3.37 11.00 0.87
CA ALA A 11 -3.14 12.25 1.59
C ALA A 11 -4.28 12.57 2.58
N ASP A 12 -5.50 12.11 2.28
CA ASP A 12 -6.67 12.33 3.15
C ASP A 12 -6.54 11.51 4.44
N PHE A 13 -5.73 10.44 4.44
CA PHE A 13 -5.48 9.62 5.63
C PHE A 13 -4.80 10.39 6.75
N ALA A 14 -4.07 11.46 6.43
CA ALA A 14 -3.45 12.34 7.42
C ALA A 14 -4.47 13.10 8.27
N THR A 15 -5.74 13.13 7.87
CA THR A 15 -6.84 13.80 8.59
C THR A 15 -7.74 12.85 9.35
N LEU A 16 -7.49 11.54 9.29
CA LEU A 16 -8.28 10.54 10.00
C LEU A 16 -7.99 10.58 11.50
N ASP A 17 -9.03 10.36 12.31
CA ASP A 17 -8.90 10.24 13.76
C ASP A 17 -8.42 8.83 14.12
N GLU A 18 -7.25 8.74 14.76
CA GLU A 18 -6.68 7.47 15.20
C GLU A 18 -7.58 6.75 16.23
N THR A 19 -8.43 7.46 16.96
CA THR A 19 -9.37 6.85 17.91
C THR A 19 -10.47 6.04 17.24
N GLU A 20 -10.74 6.31 15.96
CA GLU A 20 -11.69 5.54 15.14
C GLU A 20 -11.05 4.34 14.46
N PHE A 21 -9.74 4.12 14.64
CA PHE A 21 -9.06 2.98 14.06
C PHE A 21 -9.65 1.66 14.54
N GLN A 22 -9.94 0.77 13.60
CA GLN A 22 -10.37 -0.59 13.87
C GLN A 22 -9.30 -1.56 13.39
N GLU A 23 -8.87 -2.44 14.30
CA GLU A 23 -7.91 -3.47 13.96
C GLU A 23 -8.52 -4.46 12.96
N CYS A 24 -7.80 -4.70 11.87
CA CYS A 24 -8.21 -5.61 10.81
C CYS A 24 -7.23 -6.79 10.76
N THR A 25 -7.76 -8.00 10.91
CA THR A 25 -6.95 -9.21 10.79
C THR A 25 -6.78 -9.57 9.31
N VAL A 26 -5.54 -9.64 8.85
CA VAL A 26 -5.20 -10.11 7.49
C VAL A 26 -5.01 -11.63 7.54
N VAL A 27 -6.01 -12.38 7.07
CA VAL A 27 -6.06 -13.86 7.15
C VAL A 27 -4.89 -14.53 6.41
N ASP A 28 -4.51 -13.98 5.25
CA ASP A 28 -3.39 -14.48 4.45
C ASP A 28 -2.42 -13.34 4.09
N PRO A 29 -1.50 -12.96 4.98
CA PRO A 29 -0.62 -11.82 4.77
C PRO A 29 0.39 -12.02 3.62
N LYS A 30 0.64 -13.27 3.18
CA LYS A 30 1.56 -13.56 2.08
C LYS A 30 0.96 -13.27 0.72
N ASN A 31 -0.34 -13.52 0.56
CA ASN A 31 -1.02 -13.35 -0.72
C ASN A 31 -1.99 -12.15 -0.75
N THR A 32 -2.28 -11.53 0.39
CA THR A 32 -3.10 -10.30 0.44
C THR A 32 -2.25 -9.09 0.10
N LEU A 33 -2.64 -8.35 -0.94
CA LEU A 33 -1.99 -7.11 -1.35
C LEU A 33 -2.26 -5.99 -0.33
N MET A 34 -1.19 -5.30 0.05
CA MET A 34 -1.23 -4.09 0.87
C MET A 34 -1.16 -2.83 0.00
N ALA A 35 -0.30 -2.84 -1.02
CA ALA A 35 -0.08 -1.68 -1.89
C ALA A 35 0.35 -2.09 -3.30
N VAL A 36 0.09 -1.22 -4.27
CA VAL A 36 0.71 -1.26 -5.61
C VAL A 36 1.48 0.03 -5.81
N THR A 37 2.78 -0.07 -6.02
CA THR A 37 3.65 1.09 -6.27
C THR A 37 4.01 1.15 -7.74
N TYR A 38 3.96 2.35 -8.32
CA TYR A 38 4.33 2.53 -9.72
C TYR A 38 5.76 3.03 -9.82
N THR A 39 6.55 2.36 -10.66
CA THR A 39 7.91 2.78 -10.99
C THR A 39 7.89 3.65 -12.25
N SER A 40 8.84 4.58 -12.38
CA SER A 40 8.90 5.51 -13.51
C SER A 40 9.05 4.83 -14.88
N GLY A 41 9.49 3.57 -14.91
CA GLY A 41 9.60 2.81 -16.15
C GLY A 41 10.77 3.26 -17.03
N SER A 42 12.01 3.17 -16.55
CA SER A 42 13.20 3.49 -17.39
C SER A 42 13.34 2.61 -18.64
N THR A 43 12.59 1.51 -18.73
CA THR A 43 12.57 0.57 -19.86
C THR A 43 11.24 0.59 -20.64
N GLY A 44 10.42 1.64 -20.55
CA GLY A 44 9.12 1.72 -21.23
C GLY A 44 8.01 2.31 -20.36
N LEU A 45 6.82 1.71 -20.39
CA LEU A 45 5.70 2.19 -19.57
C LEU A 45 5.96 1.93 -18.06
N PRO A 46 5.42 2.78 -17.17
CA PRO A 46 5.40 2.53 -15.73
C PRO A 46 4.86 1.13 -15.40
N LYS A 47 5.52 0.44 -14.48
CA LYS A 47 5.11 -0.89 -14.01
C LYS A 47 4.61 -0.79 -12.58
N GLY A 48 3.48 -1.44 -12.31
CA GLY A 48 2.96 -1.65 -10.96
C GLY A 48 3.71 -2.78 -10.27
N ALA A 49 4.31 -2.50 -9.13
CA ALA A 49 4.89 -3.48 -8.23
C ALA A 49 3.90 -3.75 -7.09
N GLU A 50 3.39 -4.98 -7.07
CA GLU A 50 2.52 -5.49 -6.02
C GLU A 50 3.31 -5.79 -4.75
N ILE A 51 2.81 -5.31 -3.61
CA ILE A 51 3.43 -5.48 -2.30
C ILE A 51 2.40 -6.13 -1.37
N SER A 52 2.66 -7.35 -0.92
CA SER A 52 1.86 -8.00 0.13
C SER A 52 2.18 -7.44 1.51
N HIS A 53 1.28 -7.66 2.47
CA HIS A 53 1.56 -7.38 3.89
C HIS A 53 2.86 -8.06 4.36
N TYR A 54 3.10 -9.30 3.92
CA TYR A 54 4.32 -10.05 4.26
C TYR A 54 5.58 -9.38 3.70
N ASN A 55 5.56 -8.91 2.44
CA ASN A 55 6.72 -8.22 1.85
C ASN A 55 7.08 -6.95 2.62
N PHE A 56 6.07 -6.16 2.99
CA PHE A 56 6.27 -4.91 3.72
C PHE A 56 6.94 -5.16 5.08
N VAL A 57 6.39 -6.09 5.87
CA VAL A 57 6.94 -6.44 7.18
C VAL A 57 8.34 -7.06 7.06
N ALA A 58 8.56 -7.97 6.11
CA ALA A 58 9.87 -8.59 5.88
C ALA A 58 10.96 -7.56 5.58
N CYS A 59 10.64 -6.48 4.86
CA CYS A 59 11.56 -5.39 4.56
C CYS A 59 12.17 -4.77 5.83
N PHE A 60 11.35 -4.48 6.86
CA PHE A 60 11.81 -3.92 8.14
C PHE A 60 12.67 -4.89 8.95
N TYR A 61 12.42 -6.19 8.84
CA TYR A 61 13.22 -7.20 9.55
C TYR A 61 14.57 -7.48 8.87
N MET A 62 14.66 -7.27 7.55
CA MET A 62 15.88 -7.50 6.77
C MET A 62 16.81 -6.29 6.71
N THR A 63 16.33 -5.08 6.99
CA THR A 63 17.14 -3.83 6.96
C THR A 63 17.87 -3.53 8.27
N ARG A 64 18.36 -4.58 8.95
CA ARG A 64 19.21 -4.42 10.14
C ARG A 64 20.64 -4.01 9.80
#